data_AF-A0A537IGD1-F1
#
_entry.id   AF-A0A537IGD1-F1
#
_cell.length_a   1.000
_cell.length_b   1.000
_cell.length_c   1.000
_cell.angle_alpha   90.00
_cell.angle_beta   90.00
_cell.angle_gamma   90.00
#
_symmetry.space_group_name_H-M   'P 1'
#
loop_
_entity.id
_entity.type
_entity.pdbx_description
1 polymer ?
#
loop_
_entity_poly.entity_id
_entity_poly.type
_entity_poly.pdbx_seq_one_letter_code
_entity_poly.pdbx_strand_id
1 'polypeptide(L)'
;VWAGLPIHRNDRNRSCPLSYFLELAELPGVAVYSLQKQPRATGLGEVTPGMPVYNLSDQIGDWADTAAAICQLDLVLTVDTGVAHLAGALGRPVWVLLPHVGVDWRWMDGREDSPWYPSMRLFRQDAPGDWPGVFATVSAELQTLLGSYSKIKSSPF
;
A
#
# COMPACT_ATOMS: atom_id res chain seq x y z
N VAL A 1 2.94 -2.59 -1.17
CA VAL A 1 4.21 -2.43 -1.91
C VAL A 1 4.95 -1.25 -1.30
N TRP A 2 6.14 -1.43 -0.75
CA TRP A 2 6.80 -0.38 0.06
C TRP A 2 7.87 0.40 -0.70
N ALA A 3 8.31 -0.12 -1.85
CA ALA A 3 9.47 0.44 -2.51
C ALA A 3 9.42 0.33 -4.03
N GLY A 4 9.94 1.37 -4.68
CA GLY A 4 10.05 1.46 -6.13
C GLY A 4 11.24 0.70 -6.70
N LEU A 5 11.58 1.00 -7.95
CA LEU A 5 12.77 0.48 -8.60
C LEU A 5 14.02 1.19 -8.04
N PRO A 6 15.06 0.47 -7.54
CA PRO A 6 16.21 1.09 -6.87
C PRO A 6 17.00 2.11 -7.71
N ILE A 7 17.02 1.92 -9.04
CA ILE A 7 17.74 2.82 -9.96
C ILE A 7 16.96 4.11 -10.28
N HIS A 8 15.73 4.26 -9.78
CA HIS A 8 14.93 5.46 -10.02
C HIS A 8 15.50 6.64 -9.22
N ARG A 9 15.70 7.80 -9.85
CA ARG A 9 16.36 8.97 -9.25
C ARG A 9 15.76 9.43 -7.92
N ASN A 10 14.43 9.36 -7.78
CA ASN A 10 13.71 9.75 -6.56
C ASN A 10 13.37 8.57 -5.62
N ASP A 11 13.95 7.38 -5.84
CA ASP A 11 13.59 6.17 -5.10
C ASP A 11 13.78 6.29 -3.57
N ARG A 12 14.86 6.96 -3.15
CA ARG A 12 15.18 7.19 -1.73
C ARG A 12 14.07 7.96 -1.00
N ASN A 13 13.41 8.88 -1.69
CA ASN A 13 12.37 9.69 -1.07
C ASN A 13 11.02 8.96 -1.10
N ARG A 14 10.67 8.31 -2.22
CA ARG A 14 9.35 7.68 -2.40
C ARG A 14 9.22 6.29 -1.80
N SER A 15 10.32 5.61 -1.45
CA SER A 15 10.27 4.32 -0.79
C SER A 15 10.28 4.48 0.73
N CYS A 16 9.54 3.63 1.44
CA CYS A 16 9.51 3.61 2.90
C CYS A 16 9.96 2.25 3.45
N PRO A 17 10.42 2.20 4.71
CA PRO A 17 10.77 0.94 5.37
C PRO A 17 9.62 -0.07 5.39
N LEU A 18 9.93 -1.35 5.15
CA LEU A 18 8.98 -2.46 5.26
C LEU A 18 8.37 -2.56 6.67
N SER A 19 9.13 -2.22 7.72
CA SER A 19 8.70 -2.32 9.12
C SER A 19 7.37 -1.61 9.38
N TYR A 20 7.14 -0.45 8.77
CA TYR A 20 5.87 0.27 8.93
C TYR A 20 4.66 -0.51 8.39
N PHE A 21 4.82 -1.32 7.34
CA PHE A 21 3.75 -2.21 6.87
C PHE A 21 3.57 -3.42 7.78
N LEU A 22 4.64 -3.90 8.42
CA LEU A 22 4.56 -5.01 9.36
C LEU A 22 3.80 -4.60 10.62
N GLU A 23 3.99 -3.38 11.11
CA GLU A 23 3.21 -2.81 12.22
C GLU A 23 1.70 -2.82 11.92
N LEU A 24 1.29 -2.55 10.67
CA LEU A 24 -0.12 -2.64 10.27
C LEU A 24 -0.66 -4.08 10.29
N ALA A 25 0.21 -5.09 10.08
CA ALA A 25 -0.17 -6.49 10.13
C ALA A 25 -0.44 -7.00 11.56
N GLU A 26 -0.04 -6.24 12.59
CA GLU A 26 -0.35 -6.54 13.99
C GLU A 26 -1.79 -6.19 14.36
N LEU A 27 -2.49 -5.40 13.53
CA LEU A 27 -3.89 -5.04 13.76
C LEU A 27 -4.81 -6.27 13.58
N PRO A 28 -5.70 -6.57 14.56
CA PRO A 28 -6.63 -7.67 14.45
C PRO A 28 -7.52 -7.56 13.21
N GLY A 29 -7.64 -8.66 12.46
CA GLY A 29 -8.45 -8.71 11.24
C GLY A 29 -7.74 -8.23 9.98
N VAL A 30 -6.45 -7.90 10.06
CA VAL A 30 -5.61 -7.58 8.90
C VAL A 30 -4.78 -8.80 8.48
N ALA A 31 -4.79 -9.11 7.19
CA ALA A 31 -3.84 -10.02 6.55
C ALA A 31 -3.12 -9.27 5.44
N VAL A 32 -1.79 -9.35 5.40
CA VAL A 32 -0.97 -8.59 4.46
C VAL A 32 -0.44 -9.51 3.37
N TYR A 33 -0.67 -9.12 2.12
CA TYR A 33 -0.13 -9.80 0.94
C TYR A 33 0.83 -8.85 0.22
N SER A 34 2.11 -9.21 0.19
CA SER A 34 3.13 -8.42 -0.50
C SER A 34 3.09 -8.68 -2.00
N LEU A 35 2.81 -7.62 -2.76
CA LEU A 35 2.97 -7.57 -4.22
C LEU A 35 4.35 -7.04 -4.64
N GLN A 36 5.30 -6.87 -3.71
CA GLN A 36 6.64 -6.37 -4.02
C GLN A 36 7.39 -7.39 -4.88
N LYS A 37 8.02 -6.93 -5.96
CA LYS A 37 8.93 -7.76 -6.76
C LYS A 37 10.37 -7.68 -6.27
N GLN A 38 11.13 -8.72 -6.59
CA GLN A 38 12.57 -8.78 -6.38
C GLN A 38 13.30 -7.60 -7.08
N PRO A 39 14.48 -7.18 -6.57
CA PRO A 39 15.22 -7.78 -5.45
C PRO A 39 14.71 -7.34 -4.07
N ARG A 40 13.79 -6.38 -3.99
CA ARG A 40 13.33 -5.87 -2.69
C ARG A 40 12.44 -6.83 -1.91
N ALA A 41 11.85 -7.82 -2.58
CA ALA A 41 11.09 -8.88 -1.91
C ALA A 41 11.96 -9.91 -1.17
N THR A 42 13.28 -9.91 -1.35
CA THR A 42 14.18 -10.88 -0.72
C THR A 42 14.14 -10.75 0.79
N GLY A 43 14.02 -11.88 1.51
CA GLY A 43 14.01 -11.93 2.98
C GLY A 43 12.64 -11.77 3.63
N LEU A 44 11.58 -11.40 2.89
CA LEU A 44 10.22 -11.27 3.44
C LEU A 44 9.74 -12.52 4.19
N GLY A 45 10.01 -13.71 3.65
CA GLY A 45 9.61 -14.99 4.25
C GLY A 45 10.42 -15.36 5.50
N GLU A 46 11.58 -14.73 5.72
CA GLU A 46 12.44 -14.97 6.89
C GLU A 46 12.08 -14.03 8.05
N VAL A 47 11.48 -12.87 7.75
CA VAL A 47 11.25 -11.78 8.72
C VAL A 47 10.03 -12.02 9.62
N THR A 48 9.10 -12.90 9.27
CA THR A 48 7.81 -12.99 9.98
C THR A 48 7.32 -14.39 10.35
N PRO A 49 8.00 -15.13 11.26
CA PRO A 49 7.38 -16.27 11.92
C PRO A 49 6.15 -15.82 12.73
N GLY A 50 4.94 -16.28 12.35
CA GLY A 50 3.71 -16.04 13.11
C GLY A 50 2.91 -14.77 12.78
N MET A 51 3.39 -13.89 11.89
CA MET A 51 2.59 -12.76 11.39
C MET A 51 1.94 -13.12 10.04
N PRO A 52 0.71 -12.66 9.75
CA PRO A 52 -0.02 -12.98 8.52
C PRO A 52 0.49 -12.16 7.32
N VAL A 53 1.78 -12.27 7.01
CA VAL A 53 2.42 -11.62 5.85
C VAL A 53 2.75 -12.68 4.81
N TYR A 54 2.05 -12.63 3.68
CA TYR A 54 2.22 -13.56 2.56
C TYR A 54 2.99 -12.89 1.44
N ASN A 55 4.17 -13.41 1.10
CA ASN A 55 4.93 -12.91 -0.03
C ASN A 55 4.44 -13.52 -1.35
N LEU A 56 3.89 -12.69 -2.24
CA LEU A 56 3.40 -13.12 -3.55
C LEU A 56 4.43 -12.94 -4.68
N SER A 57 5.69 -12.59 -4.36
CA SER A 57 6.70 -12.23 -5.37
C SER A 57 6.96 -13.31 -6.41
N ASP A 58 6.88 -14.57 -6.02
CA ASP A 58 7.23 -15.72 -6.85
C ASP A 58 6.04 -16.22 -7.68
N GLN A 59 4.82 -15.84 -7.26
CA GLN A 59 3.56 -16.13 -7.95
C GLN A 59 3.20 -15.07 -9.00
N ILE A 60 3.88 -13.93 -9.01
CA ILE A 60 3.62 -12.83 -9.95
C ILE A 60 4.67 -12.88 -11.06
N GLY A 61 4.35 -13.42 -12.23
CA GLY A 61 5.21 -13.42 -13.41
C GLY A 61 5.14 -12.12 -14.20
N ASP A 62 3.94 -11.55 -14.32
CA ASP A 62 3.69 -10.36 -15.12
C ASP A 62 2.63 -9.41 -14.51
N TRP A 63 2.18 -8.43 -15.31
CA TRP A 63 1.15 -7.47 -14.91
C TRP A 63 -0.25 -8.09 -14.82
N ALA A 64 -0.54 -9.15 -15.57
CA ALA A 64 -1.81 -9.84 -15.49
C ALA A 64 -1.91 -10.60 -14.15
N ASP A 65 -0.83 -11.26 -13.72
CA ASP A 65 -0.77 -11.88 -12.40
C ASP A 65 -0.90 -10.84 -11.27
N THR A 66 -0.24 -9.69 -11.44
CA THR A 66 -0.36 -8.57 -10.49
C THR A 66 -1.81 -8.08 -10.40
N ALA A 67 -2.50 -7.92 -11.54
CA ALA A 67 -3.90 -7.53 -11.60
C ALA A 67 -4.81 -8.57 -10.95
N ALA A 68 -4.58 -9.85 -11.22
CA ALA A 68 -5.32 -10.96 -10.63
C ALA A 68 -5.21 -10.94 -9.09
N ALA A 69 -4.00 -10.75 -8.56
CA ALA A 69 -3.79 -10.61 -7.13
C ALA A 69 -4.52 -9.38 -6.55
N ILE A 70 -4.38 -8.21 -7.18
CA ILE A 70 -5.06 -6.96 -6.76
C ILE A 70 -6.58 -7.15 -6.69
N CYS A 71 -7.19 -7.87 -7.63
CA CYS A 71 -8.63 -8.12 -7.64
C CYS A 71 -9.13 -8.96 -6.45
N GLN A 72 -8.25 -9.71 -5.78
CA GLN A 72 -8.58 -10.49 -4.59
C GLN A 72 -8.39 -9.70 -3.27
N LEU A 73 -7.84 -8.49 -3.34
CA LEU A 73 -7.58 -7.67 -2.16
C LEU A 73 -8.73 -6.70 -1.88
N ASP A 74 -9.01 -6.48 -0.59
CA ASP A 74 -9.94 -5.46 -0.11
C ASP A 74 -9.38 -4.03 -0.30
N LEU A 75 -8.06 -3.89 -0.15
CA LEU A 75 -7.33 -2.63 -0.25
C LEU A 75 -5.90 -2.87 -0.74
N VAL A 76 -5.42 -2.02 -1.65
CA VAL A 76 -4.01 -1.94 -2.03
C VAL A 76 -3.35 -0.77 -1.32
N LEU A 77 -2.35 -1.03 -0.48
CA LEU A 77 -1.49 0.00 0.12
C LEU A 77 -0.12 0.01 -0.57
N THR A 78 0.25 1.15 -1.15
CA THR A 78 1.50 1.25 -1.93
C THR A 78 2.12 2.62 -1.85
N VAL A 79 3.44 2.72 -1.97
CA VAL A 79 4.08 3.98 -2.38
C VAL A 79 3.77 4.29 -3.85
N ASP A 80 4.14 5.48 -4.34
CA ASP A 80 4.07 5.79 -5.79
C ASP A 80 4.81 4.70 -6.56
N THR A 81 4.09 3.82 -7.28
CA THR A 81 4.61 2.72 -8.13
C THR A 81 3.62 2.40 -9.24
N GLY A 82 4.02 1.57 -10.22
CA GLY A 82 3.09 1.05 -11.24
C GLY A 82 1.90 0.27 -10.67
N VAL A 83 2.05 -0.36 -9.50
CA VAL A 83 0.97 -1.08 -8.81
C VAL A 83 -0.14 -0.11 -8.37
N ALA A 84 0.20 1.12 -7.99
CA ALA A 84 -0.79 2.16 -7.67
C ALA A 84 -1.70 2.45 -8.88
N HIS A 85 -1.08 2.62 -10.04
CA HIS A 85 -1.79 2.89 -11.30
C HIS A 85 -2.64 1.72 -11.75
N LEU A 86 -2.09 0.50 -11.67
CA LEU A 86 -2.84 -0.69 -12.04
C LEU A 86 -4.08 -0.87 -11.15
N ALA A 87 -3.94 -0.73 -9.82
CA ALA A 87 -5.07 -0.82 -8.91
C ALA A 87 -6.13 0.26 -9.17
N GLY A 88 -5.71 1.50 -9.39
CA GLY A 88 -6.60 2.60 -9.75
C GLY A 88 -7.32 2.38 -11.08
N ALA A 89 -6.63 1.87 -12.11
CA ALA A 89 -7.21 1.57 -13.41
C ALA A 89 -8.22 0.41 -13.35
N LEU A 90 -8.03 -0.55 -12.44
CA LEU A 90 -8.97 -1.64 -12.16
C LEU A 90 -10.16 -1.21 -11.28
N GLY A 91 -10.22 0.07 -10.85
CA GLY A 91 -11.26 0.57 -9.96
C GLY A 91 -11.23 -0.03 -8.56
N ARG A 92 -10.11 -0.62 -8.14
CA ARG A 92 -9.95 -1.25 -6.83
C ARG A 92 -9.58 -0.18 -5.78
N PRO A 93 -10.03 -0.32 -4.52
CA PRO A 93 -9.60 0.58 -3.45
C PRO A 93 -8.09 0.59 -3.32
N VAL A 94 -7.48 1.78 -3.39
CA VAL A 94 -6.03 1.92 -3.33
C VAL A 94 -5.62 3.17 -2.55
N TRP A 95 -4.71 2.99 -1.61
CA TRP A 95 -4.10 4.06 -0.84
C TRP A 95 -2.65 4.23 -1.26
N VAL A 96 -2.29 5.45 -1.67
CA VAL A 96 -0.96 5.78 -2.16
C VAL A 96 -0.22 6.65 -1.14
N LEU A 97 0.95 6.17 -0.71
CA LEU A 97 1.84 6.86 0.20
C LEU A 97 2.85 7.70 -0.60
N LEU A 98 2.84 9.00 -0.35
CA LEU A 98 3.60 9.98 -1.12
C LEU A 98 4.65 10.66 -0.24
N PRO A 99 5.88 10.85 -0.76
CA PRO A 99 6.92 11.57 -0.05
C PRO A 99 6.60 13.05 0.05
N HIS A 100 7.33 13.78 0.89
CA HIS A 100 7.20 15.25 0.94
C HIS A 100 7.76 15.93 -0.32
N VAL A 101 8.86 15.39 -0.88
CA VAL A 101 9.59 16.00 -1.99
C VAL A 101 9.68 15.11 -3.22
N GLY A 102 9.78 15.74 -4.39
CA GLY A 102 9.88 15.03 -5.67
C GLY A 102 8.62 14.24 -6.03
N VAL A 103 7.46 14.69 -5.52
CA VAL A 103 6.15 14.14 -5.87
C VAL A 103 5.85 14.47 -7.33
N ASP A 104 5.44 13.46 -8.09
CA ASP A 104 5.04 13.65 -9.48
C ASP A 104 3.76 14.50 -9.58
N TRP A 105 3.71 15.39 -10.59
CA TRP A 105 2.59 16.31 -10.81
C TRP A 105 1.22 15.62 -10.88
N ARG A 106 1.17 14.35 -11.31
CA ARG A 106 -0.07 13.57 -11.43
C ARG A 106 -0.77 13.37 -10.10
N TRP A 107 -0.01 13.40 -9.01
CA TRP A 107 -0.57 13.27 -7.67
C TRP A 107 -1.21 14.56 -7.17
N MET A 108 -1.04 15.69 -7.86
CA MET A 108 -1.55 17.00 -7.44
C MET A 108 -0.99 17.43 -6.08
N ASP A 109 -1.30 18.66 -5.67
CA ASP A 109 -0.95 19.20 -4.35
C ASP A 109 -2.22 19.59 -3.58
N GLY A 110 -2.15 19.55 -2.25
CA GLY A 110 -3.24 19.99 -1.35
C GLY A 110 -4.52 19.15 -1.39
N ARG A 111 -4.44 17.90 -1.85
CA ARG A 111 -5.60 16.98 -1.91
C ARG A 111 -5.26 15.53 -1.60
N GLU A 112 -6.26 14.82 -1.10
CA GLU A 112 -6.21 13.40 -0.71
C GLU A 112 -6.84 12.47 -1.74
N ASP A 113 -7.50 12.97 -2.78
CA ASP A 113 -8.10 12.17 -3.84
C ASP A 113 -7.31 12.28 -5.16
N SER A 114 -7.54 11.34 -6.08
CA SER A 114 -6.92 11.36 -7.41
C SER A 114 -7.94 11.75 -8.48
N PRO A 115 -7.68 12.78 -9.32
CA PRO A 115 -8.55 13.10 -10.44
C PRO A 115 -8.54 12.01 -11.53
N TRP A 116 -7.55 11.11 -11.50
CA TRP A 116 -7.37 10.06 -12.49
C TRP A 116 -8.04 8.74 -12.09
N TYR A 117 -8.11 8.46 -10.77
CA TYR A 117 -8.59 7.19 -10.23
C TYR A 117 -9.55 7.44 -9.07
N PRO A 118 -10.88 7.38 -9.29
CA PRO A 118 -11.87 7.65 -8.24
C PRO A 118 -11.79 6.73 -7.02
N SER A 119 -11.22 5.53 -7.15
CA SER A 119 -11.05 4.56 -6.05
C SER A 119 -9.80 4.82 -5.19
N MET A 120 -9.04 5.87 -5.51
CA MET A 120 -7.73 6.13 -4.91
C MET A 120 -7.76 7.24 -3.87
N ARG A 121 -7.06 7.00 -2.76
CA ARG A 121 -6.75 7.99 -1.73
C ARG A 121 -5.24 8.18 -1.60
N LEU A 122 -4.81 9.41 -1.32
CA LEU A 122 -3.41 9.85 -1.26
C LEU A 122 -3.10 10.27 0.18
N PHE A 123 -1.98 9.77 0.71
CA PHE A 123 -1.44 10.11 2.02
C PHE A 123 -0.05 10.69 1.82
N ARG A 124 0.22 11.87 2.37
CA ARG A 124 1.46 12.62 2.14
C ARG A 124 2.22 12.82 3.43
N GLN A 125 3.54 12.82 3.34
CA GLN A 125 4.37 13.29 4.43
C GLN A 125 4.23 14.81 4.62
N ASP A 126 4.01 15.23 5.86
CA ASP A 126 3.98 16.65 6.23
C ASP A 126 5.39 17.27 6.21
N ALA A 127 6.42 16.45 6.46
CA ALA A 127 7.82 16.84 6.39
C ALA A 127 8.68 15.72 5.75
N PRO A 128 9.83 16.04 5.13
CA PRO A 128 10.72 15.03 4.56
C PRO A 128 11.09 13.94 5.57
N GLY A 129 10.77 12.68 5.23
CA GLY A 129 11.10 11.53 6.08
C GLY A 129 10.08 11.22 7.17
N ASP A 130 8.98 11.97 7.26
CA ASP A 130 7.88 11.70 8.19
C ASP A 130 6.98 10.55 7.72
N TRP A 131 7.59 9.37 7.52
CA TRP A 131 6.84 8.13 7.37
C TRP A 131 6.04 7.76 8.63
N PRO A 132 6.54 7.96 9.87
CA PRO A 132 5.73 7.73 11.07
C PRO A 132 4.38 8.45 11.06
N GLY A 133 4.33 9.74 10.72
CA GLY A 133 3.08 10.51 10.65
C GLY A 133 2.11 9.97 9.60
N VAL A 134 2.63 9.60 8.42
CA VAL A 134 1.84 8.95 7.36
C VAL A 134 1.23 7.63 7.85
N PHE A 135 2.02 6.77 8.49
CA PHE A 135 1.55 5.46 8.94
C PHE A 135 0.63 5.54 10.17
N ALA A 136 0.80 6.55 11.03
CA ALA A 136 -0.15 6.83 12.10
C ALA A 136 -1.55 7.15 11.52
N THR A 137 -1.59 8.00 10.50
CA THR A 137 -2.83 8.35 9.78
C THR A 137 -3.43 7.12 9.08
N VAL A 138 -2.62 6.36 8.34
CA VAL A 138 -3.05 5.12 7.67
C VAL A 138 -3.59 4.10 8.66
N SER A 139 -2.97 3.93 9.82
CA SER A 139 -3.43 3.00 10.87
C SER A 139 -4.81 3.39 11.40
N ALA A 140 -5.03 4.69 11.68
CA ALA A 140 -6.33 5.18 12.15
C ALA A 140 -7.45 4.97 11.10
N GLU A 141 -7.13 5.22 9.83
CA GLU A 141 -8.06 5.01 8.71
C GLU A 141 -8.36 3.51 8.50
N LEU A 142 -7.34 2.66 8.62
CA LEU A 142 -7.50 1.22 8.50
C LEU A 142 -8.37 0.66 9.63
N GLN A 143 -8.20 1.13 10.86
CA GLN A 143 -9.09 0.77 11.98
C GLN A 143 -10.55 1.19 11.73
N THR A 144 -10.75 2.38 11.14
CA THR A 144 -12.08 2.86 10.74
C THR A 144 -12.70 1.96 9.66
N LEU A 145 -11.90 1.55 8.68
CA LEU A 145 -12.33 0.62 7.63
C LEU A 145 -12.70 -0.76 8.22
N LEU A 146 -11.88 -1.31 9.10
CA LEU A 146 -12.13 -2.58 9.79
C LEU A 146 -13.43 -2.53 10.62
N GLY A 147 -13.66 -1.43 11.35
CA GLY A 147 -14.91 -1.22 12.08
C GLY A 147 -16.14 -1.21 11.19
N SER A 148 -16.00 -0.80 9.93
CA SER A 148 -17.10 -0.86 8.93
C SER A 148 -17.34 -2.29 8.45
N TYR A 149 -16.30 -3.10 8.26
CA TYR A 149 -16.44 -4.53 7.92
C TYR A 149 -17.06 -5.35 9.05
N SER A 150 -16.71 -5.07 10.30
CA SER A 150 -17.35 -5.71 11.46
C SER A 150 -18.85 -5.44 11.52
N LYS A 151 -19.27 -4.19 11.24
CA LYS A 151 -20.69 -3.81 11.19
C LYS A 151 -21.47 -4.55 10.11
N ILE A 152 -20.88 -4.69 8.91
CA ILE A 152 -21.48 -5.44 7.80
C ILE A 152 -21.67 -6.92 8.16
N LYS A 153 -20.68 -7.55 8.79
CA LYS A 153 -20.76 -8.96 9.21
C LYS A 153 -21.70 -9.20 10.40
N SER A 154 -21.94 -8.19 11.23
CA SER A 154 -22.87 -8.28 12.37
C SER A 154 -24.33 -7.98 12.02
N SER A 155 -24.64 -7.60 10.77
CA SER A 155 -26.02 -7.37 10.34
C SER A 155 -26.73 -8.71 10.13
N PRO A 156 -27.80 -9.02 10.88
CA PRO A 156 -28.53 -10.27 10.70
C PRO A 156 -29.30 -10.18 9.37
N PHE A 157 -28.99 -11.08 8.46
CA PHE A 157 -30.00 -11.57 7.51
C PHE A 157 -30.84 -12.63 8.21
#